data_AF-A0A318P3K3-F1
#
_entry.id   AF-A0A318P3K3-F1
#
_cell.length_a   1.000
_cell.length_b   1.000
_cell.length_c   1.000
_cell.angle_alpha   90.00
_cell.angle_beta   90.00
_cell.angle_gamma   90.00
#
_symmetry.space_group_name_H-M   'P 1'
#
loop_
_entity.id
_entity.type
_entity.pdbx_description
1 polymer ?
#
loop_
_entity_poly.entity_id
_entity_poly.type
_entity_poly.pdbx_seq_one_letter_code
_entity_poly.pdbx_strand_id
1 'polypeptide(L)'
;MTGITTTTPKSTAISACGARTSGTNPSPAKLRWGSIPSHGPVEELKNNPVTPARAAKVVVKRERLELAQYLPTREAASAMPAWFSLAMDLALVTGQRREDLTQMRFDHVVDGRQQAEQGKTGAMISLPLDLELKCMGLQLGAVIDRCRKASTTDFLLSAGIRTNSPNGVLHPDGLTKGFVKARKKSGITLSDSPPTFHEIRSLAGRMYEKERGKEFTQKLLGHTTEKMTQKYLDSRKKEFILL
;
A
#
# COMPACT_ATOMS: atom_id res chain seq x y z
N MET A 1 -1.28 -70.78 -6.25
CA MET A 1 -0.71 -70.84 -7.61
C MET A 1 -0.98 -69.49 -8.24
N THR A 2 -0.09 -68.65 -8.73
CA THR A 2 1.35 -68.63 -9.08
C THR A 2 1.48 -67.17 -9.61
N GLY A 3 2.47 -66.33 -9.34
CA GLY A 3 3.91 -66.53 -9.27
C GLY A 3 4.53 -65.34 -10.03
N ILE A 4 5.45 -64.65 -9.38
CA ILE A 4 6.34 -63.62 -9.93
C ILE A 4 7.14 -64.20 -11.10
N THR A 5 7.39 -63.43 -12.19
CA THR A 5 8.68 -63.48 -12.91
C THR A 5 8.87 -62.35 -13.92
N THR A 6 9.98 -61.64 -13.72
CA THR A 6 10.77 -60.83 -14.64
C THR A 6 11.26 -61.63 -15.86
N THR A 7 11.31 -61.04 -17.06
CA THR A 7 12.32 -61.39 -18.08
C THR A 7 12.34 -60.42 -19.27
N THR A 8 13.50 -59.77 -19.49
CA THR A 8 14.01 -59.36 -20.82
C THR A 8 14.46 -60.60 -21.62
N PRO A 9 14.52 -60.55 -22.98
CA PRO A 9 15.85 -60.49 -23.62
C PRO A 9 15.96 -59.76 -24.99
N LYS A 10 17.19 -59.26 -25.25
CA LYS A 10 18.04 -59.26 -26.47
C LYS A 10 17.39 -59.67 -27.81
N SER A 11 17.42 -58.86 -28.88
CA SER A 11 18.53 -58.52 -29.82
C SER A 11 18.40 -59.23 -31.18
N THR A 12 18.78 -58.48 -32.25
CA THR A 12 19.31 -58.88 -33.59
C THR A 12 18.33 -58.56 -34.74
N ALA A 13 18.43 -57.45 -35.50
CA ALA A 13 19.48 -56.92 -36.40
C ALA A 13 19.53 -57.57 -37.80
N ILE A 14 19.12 -56.81 -38.84
CA ILE A 14 19.63 -56.83 -40.24
C ILE A 14 19.37 -55.41 -40.81
N SER A 15 20.38 -54.54 -40.87
CA SER A 15 21.34 -54.29 -41.96
C SER A 15 20.81 -53.42 -43.11
N ALA A 16 21.31 -52.18 -43.19
CA ALA A 16 21.63 -51.55 -44.47
C ALA A 16 22.77 -50.53 -44.26
N CYS A 17 23.80 -50.71 -45.06
CA CYS A 17 25.08 -50.01 -45.10
C CYS A 17 24.94 -48.62 -45.76
N GLY A 18 25.67 -47.61 -45.30
CA GLY A 18 25.73 -46.31 -45.98
C GLY A 18 26.54 -45.24 -45.26
N ALA A 19 27.85 -45.23 -45.53
CA ALA A 19 28.83 -44.14 -45.45
C ALA A 19 28.61 -42.92 -44.51
N ARG A 20 29.59 -42.74 -43.61
CA ARG A 20 29.90 -41.51 -42.87
C ARG A 20 30.17 -40.33 -43.82
N THR A 21 29.43 -39.24 -43.66
CA THR A 21 29.92 -37.89 -43.95
C THR A 21 29.73 -37.02 -42.72
N SER A 22 30.81 -36.38 -42.30
CA SER A 22 30.86 -35.42 -41.20
C SER A 22 30.11 -34.14 -41.58
N GLY A 23 28.84 -34.05 -41.18
CA GLY A 23 28.04 -32.84 -41.29
C GLY A 23 28.01 -32.11 -39.95
N THR A 24 28.70 -30.98 -39.87
CA THR A 24 28.55 -30.01 -38.78
C THR A 24 27.12 -29.44 -38.79
N ASN A 25 26.47 -29.45 -37.64
CA ASN A 25 25.17 -28.80 -37.46
C ASN A 25 25.26 -27.31 -37.81
N PRO A 26 24.42 -26.77 -38.71
CA PRO A 26 24.42 -25.34 -38.99
C PRO A 26 23.86 -24.56 -37.79
N SER A 27 24.57 -23.48 -37.44
CA SER A 27 24.14 -22.48 -36.46
C SER A 27 22.75 -21.91 -36.79
N PRO A 28 21.98 -21.45 -35.78
CA PRO A 28 20.68 -20.86 -36.01
C PRO A 28 20.81 -19.63 -36.91
N ALA A 29 19.99 -19.59 -37.96
CA ALA A 29 19.95 -18.50 -38.92
C ALA A 29 19.69 -17.17 -38.17
N LYS A 30 20.69 -16.29 -38.18
CA LYS A 30 20.52 -14.89 -37.79
C LYS A 30 19.49 -14.27 -38.74
N LEU A 31 18.27 -14.07 -38.26
CA LEU A 31 17.31 -13.15 -38.89
C LEU A 31 17.98 -11.77 -38.94
N ARG A 32 18.49 -11.44 -40.13
CA ARG A 32 19.12 -10.16 -40.43
C ARG A 32 17.98 -9.13 -40.45
N TRP A 33 17.88 -8.34 -39.39
CA TRP A 33 17.06 -7.12 -39.42
C TRP A 33 17.49 -6.34 -40.66
N GLY A 34 16.59 -6.20 -41.64
CA GLY A 34 16.81 -5.34 -42.80
C GLY A 34 17.15 -3.95 -42.29
N SER A 35 18.17 -3.33 -42.87
CA SER A 35 18.57 -1.96 -42.55
C SER A 35 17.33 -1.08 -42.60
N ILE A 36 16.94 -0.53 -41.44
CA ILE A 36 15.91 0.49 -41.35
C ILE A 36 16.38 1.61 -42.29
N PRO A 37 15.54 2.08 -43.25
CA PRO A 37 15.89 3.21 -44.06
C PRO A 37 16.27 4.35 -43.12
N SER A 38 17.45 4.95 -43.32
CA SER A 38 17.85 6.13 -42.55
C SER A 38 16.75 7.16 -42.70
N HIS A 39 15.94 7.33 -41.66
CA HIS A 39 15.03 8.44 -41.57
C HIS A 39 15.88 9.69 -41.82
N GLY A 40 15.42 10.53 -42.76
CA GLY A 40 16.06 11.83 -43.04
C GLY A 40 16.27 12.61 -41.74
N PRO A 41 17.11 13.66 -41.75
CA PRO A 41 17.55 14.34 -40.54
C PRO A 41 16.37 14.57 -39.61
N VAL A 42 16.40 13.90 -38.46
CA VAL A 42 15.50 14.22 -37.35
C VAL A 42 15.80 15.67 -37.03
N GLU A 43 14.91 16.58 -37.43
CA GLU A 43 14.98 17.97 -37.03
C GLU A 43 15.06 17.97 -35.50
N GLU A 44 16.22 18.36 -35.00
CA GLU A 44 16.45 18.51 -33.58
C GLU A 44 15.50 19.61 -33.12
N LEU A 45 14.40 19.23 -32.46
CA LEU A 45 13.45 20.15 -31.87
C LEU A 45 14.19 21.01 -30.85
N LYS A 46 14.68 22.18 -31.30
CA LYS A 46 15.48 23.10 -30.47
C LYS A 46 14.74 23.56 -29.22
N ASN A 47 13.41 23.53 -29.24
CA ASN A 47 12.54 23.89 -28.13
C ASN A 47 11.39 22.89 -27.99
N ASN A 48 11.11 22.48 -26.75
CA ASN A 48 9.95 21.64 -26.45
C ASN A 48 8.65 22.44 -26.70
N PRO A 49 7.75 21.98 -27.60
CA PRO A 49 6.52 22.71 -27.94
C PRO A 49 5.52 22.83 -26.77
N VAL A 50 5.72 22.08 -25.68
CA VAL A 50 4.89 22.12 -24.47
C VAL A 50 5.39 23.18 -23.46
N THR A 51 6.62 23.68 -23.60
CA THR A 51 7.19 24.70 -22.70
C THR A 51 6.33 25.98 -22.57
N PRO A 52 5.73 26.54 -23.63
CA PRO A 52 4.85 27.70 -23.50
C PRO A 52 3.47 27.37 -22.92
N ALA A 53 3.08 26.09 -22.85
CA ALA A 53 1.79 25.69 -22.29
C ALA A 53 1.84 25.73 -20.75
N ARG A 54 0.98 26.55 -20.14
CA ARG A 54 0.85 26.58 -18.67
C ARG A 54 0.07 25.36 -18.20
N ALA A 55 0.66 24.59 -17.29
CA ALA A 55 -0.04 23.51 -16.61
C ALA A 55 -1.25 24.07 -15.84
N ALA A 56 -2.41 23.43 -16.00
CA ALA A 56 -3.61 23.81 -15.27
C ALA A 56 -3.37 23.74 -13.76
N LYS A 57 -3.81 24.76 -13.03
CA LYS A 57 -3.70 24.80 -11.57
C LYS A 57 -4.66 23.77 -10.98
N VAL A 58 -4.13 22.64 -10.53
CA VAL A 58 -4.93 21.59 -9.89
C VAL A 58 -5.39 22.07 -8.52
N VAL A 59 -6.69 22.33 -8.39
CA VAL A 59 -7.34 22.62 -7.10
C VAL A 59 -7.77 21.30 -6.47
N VAL A 60 -7.33 21.05 -5.24
CA VAL A 60 -7.67 19.82 -4.52
C VAL A 60 -9.12 19.90 -4.06
N LYS A 61 -9.99 19.08 -4.64
CA LYS A 61 -11.43 19.04 -4.33
C LYS A 61 -11.79 18.24 -3.07
N ARG A 62 -10.92 17.32 -2.63
CA ARG A 62 -11.21 16.40 -1.52
C ARG A 62 -11.30 17.14 -0.19
N GLU A 63 -12.41 16.91 0.52
CA GLU A 63 -12.69 17.40 1.87
C GLU A 63 -11.79 16.73 2.93
N ARG A 64 -11.48 17.47 4.00
CA ARG A 64 -10.81 16.93 5.18
C ARG A 64 -11.77 16.11 6.04
N LEU A 65 -11.28 15.01 6.59
CA LEU A 65 -12.04 14.23 7.55
C LEU A 65 -11.98 14.89 8.92
N GLU A 66 -13.11 15.37 9.43
CA GLU A 66 -13.20 15.88 10.80
C GLU A 66 -13.50 14.78 11.82
N LEU A 67 -13.17 15.03 13.09
CA LEU A 67 -13.44 14.08 14.16
C LEU A 67 -14.94 13.72 14.26
N ALA A 68 -15.81 14.72 14.07
CA ALA A 68 -17.27 14.54 14.03
C ALA A 68 -17.75 13.61 12.89
N GLN A 69 -16.99 13.50 11.79
CA GLN A 69 -17.28 12.57 10.69
C GLN A 69 -16.61 11.20 10.92
N TYR A 70 -15.43 11.19 11.54
CA TYR A 70 -14.67 9.98 11.84
C TYR A 70 -15.39 9.09 12.86
N LEU A 71 -15.89 9.64 13.96
CA LEU A 71 -16.50 8.86 15.05
C LEU A 71 -17.72 8.02 14.58
N PRO A 72 -18.73 8.59 13.88
CA PRO A 72 -19.85 7.79 13.37
C PRO A 72 -19.42 6.77 12.31
N THR A 73 -18.44 7.13 11.47
CA THR A 73 -17.88 6.20 10.48
C THR A 73 -17.18 5.01 11.17
N ARG A 74 -16.46 5.29 12.25
CA ARG A 74 -15.75 4.29 13.03
C ARG A 74 -16.70 3.39 13.82
N GLU A 75 -17.80 3.93 14.30
CA GLU A 75 -18.88 3.17 14.94
C GLU A 75 -19.55 2.22 13.93
N ALA A 76 -19.92 2.72 12.74
CA ALA A 76 -20.49 1.89 11.67
C ALA A 76 -19.51 0.80 11.19
N ALA A 77 -18.20 1.03 11.29
CA ALA A 77 -17.17 0.04 10.99
C ALA A 77 -17.13 -1.12 12.00
N SER A 78 -17.68 -0.96 13.21
CA SER A 78 -17.77 -2.06 14.20
C SER A 78 -18.72 -3.17 13.76
N ALA A 79 -19.68 -2.88 12.86
CA ALA A 79 -20.55 -3.85 12.22
C ALA A 79 -19.96 -4.46 10.92
N MET A 80 -18.68 -4.18 10.64
CA MET A 80 -17.92 -4.74 9.51
C MET A 80 -16.93 -5.79 10.05
N PRO A 81 -16.17 -6.52 9.18
CA PRO A 81 -15.17 -7.48 9.67
C PRO A 81 -14.22 -6.85 10.69
N ALA A 82 -13.90 -7.57 11.76
CA ALA A 82 -13.18 -7.05 12.93
C ALA A 82 -11.84 -6.38 12.60
N TRP A 83 -11.14 -6.82 11.55
CA TRP A 83 -9.89 -6.21 11.10
C TRP A 83 -10.08 -4.77 10.61
N PHE A 84 -11.27 -4.39 10.12
CA PHE A 84 -11.50 -3.09 9.49
C PHE A 84 -11.60 -1.96 10.51
N SER A 85 -12.31 -2.19 11.62
CA SER A 85 -12.37 -1.27 12.75
C SER A 85 -10.97 -1.06 13.37
N LEU A 86 -10.21 -2.15 13.51
CA LEU A 86 -8.82 -2.10 13.96
C LEU A 86 -7.91 -1.37 12.99
N ALA A 87 -8.12 -1.51 11.68
CA ALA A 87 -7.37 -0.76 10.68
C ALA A 87 -7.59 0.75 10.79
N MET A 88 -8.80 1.19 11.14
CA MET A 88 -9.10 2.61 11.38
C MET A 88 -8.42 3.12 12.65
N ASP A 89 -8.38 2.32 13.73
CA ASP A 89 -7.69 2.67 14.97
C ASP A 89 -6.17 2.75 14.74
N LEU A 90 -5.61 1.74 14.07
CA LEU A 90 -4.19 1.67 13.73
C LEU A 90 -3.76 2.83 12.83
N ALA A 91 -4.58 3.16 11.83
CA ALA A 91 -4.32 4.32 10.96
C ALA A 91 -4.32 5.64 11.73
N LEU A 92 -5.22 5.80 12.70
CA LEU A 92 -5.34 7.03 13.46
C LEU A 92 -4.19 7.19 14.46
N VAL A 93 -3.84 6.13 15.19
CA VAL A 93 -2.77 6.19 16.20
C VAL A 93 -1.38 6.28 15.56
N THR A 94 -1.13 5.60 14.44
CA THR A 94 0.20 5.59 13.80
C THR A 94 0.38 6.69 12.77
N GLY A 95 -0.72 7.23 12.21
CA GLY A 95 -0.69 8.19 11.11
C GLY A 95 -0.07 7.66 9.81
N GLN A 96 0.11 6.34 9.62
CA GLN A 96 0.77 5.78 8.43
C GLN A 96 -0.15 5.70 7.20
N ARG A 97 0.43 5.52 6.00
CA ARG A 97 -0.36 5.41 4.75
C ARG A 97 -1.04 4.05 4.70
N ARG A 98 -2.15 3.96 3.96
CA ARG A 98 -2.92 2.72 3.82
C ARG A 98 -2.08 1.56 3.28
N GLU A 99 -1.15 1.86 2.37
CA GLU A 99 -0.22 0.88 1.80
C GLU A 99 0.78 0.37 2.84
N ASP A 100 1.30 1.28 3.67
CA ASP A 100 2.25 0.93 4.73
C ASP A 100 1.55 0.11 5.84
N LEU A 101 0.30 0.46 6.19
CA LEU A 101 -0.51 -0.25 7.19
C LEU A 101 -0.78 -1.71 6.82
N THR A 102 -1.04 -2.00 5.54
CA THR A 102 -1.31 -3.39 5.09
C THR A 102 -0.08 -4.30 5.16
N GLN A 103 1.11 -3.70 5.23
CA GLN A 103 2.38 -4.42 5.28
C GLN A 103 2.95 -4.55 6.70
N MET A 104 2.32 -3.94 7.71
CA MET A 104 2.76 -4.07 9.09
C MET A 104 2.56 -5.50 9.60
N ARG A 105 3.61 -6.05 10.20
CA ARG A 105 3.65 -7.41 10.74
C ARG A 105 4.00 -7.42 12.22
N PHE A 106 3.63 -8.49 12.91
CA PHE A 106 3.89 -8.63 14.34
C PHE A 106 5.39 -8.82 14.66
N ASP A 107 6.17 -9.35 13.72
CA ASP A 107 7.62 -9.51 13.82
C ASP A 107 8.39 -8.18 13.66
N HIS A 108 7.76 -7.15 13.10
CA HIS A 108 8.31 -5.79 13.07
C HIS A 108 8.25 -5.07 14.42
N VAL A 109 7.67 -5.70 15.46
CA VAL A 109 7.68 -5.17 16.82
C VAL A 109 8.97 -5.63 17.50
N VAL A 110 9.92 -4.70 17.66
CA VAL A 110 11.25 -4.96 18.24
C VAL A 110 11.49 -3.96 19.36
N ASP A 111 11.96 -4.44 20.52
CA ASP A 111 12.27 -3.64 21.71
C ASP A 111 11.13 -2.70 22.16
N GLY A 112 9.89 -3.20 22.10
CA GLY A 112 8.71 -2.41 22.48
C GLY A 112 8.37 -1.30 21.49
N ARG A 113 8.81 -1.41 20.23
CA ARG A 113 8.55 -0.44 19.17
C ARG A 113 8.09 -1.12 17.88
N GLN A 114 7.02 -0.61 17.28
CA GLN A 114 6.59 -0.99 15.94
C GLN A 114 7.45 -0.29 14.90
N GLN A 115 8.22 -1.06 14.14
CA GLN A 115 9.01 -0.57 13.03
C GLN A 115 8.18 -0.60 11.73
N ALA A 116 8.35 0.43 10.88
CA ALA A 116 7.70 0.51 9.59
C ALA A 116 8.60 1.22 8.57
N GLU A 117 8.74 0.63 7.39
CA GLU A 117 9.36 1.26 6.22
C GLU A 117 8.27 1.81 5.31
N GLN A 118 8.31 3.11 5.04
CA GLN A 118 7.32 3.74 4.17
C GLN A 118 7.63 3.46 2.70
N GLY A 119 6.80 2.67 2.01
CA GLY A 119 7.08 2.23 0.64
C GLY A 119 7.18 3.36 -0.39
N LYS A 120 6.53 4.51 -0.13
CA LYS A 120 6.58 5.67 -1.04
C LYS A 120 7.89 6.46 -0.96
N THR A 121 8.50 6.53 0.21
CA THR A 121 9.61 7.47 0.49
C THR A 121 10.86 6.78 1.01
N GLY A 122 10.80 5.48 1.36
CA GLY A 122 11.88 4.75 2.05
C GLY A 122 12.13 5.22 3.48
N ALA A 123 11.24 6.03 4.05
CA ALA A 123 11.43 6.54 5.40
C ALA A 123 11.21 5.41 6.43
N MET A 124 12.21 5.16 7.27
CA MET A 124 12.14 4.20 8.35
C MET A 124 11.65 4.88 9.63
N ILE A 125 10.54 4.39 10.17
CA ILE A 125 9.90 4.94 11.37
C ILE A 125 9.84 3.86 12.43
N SER A 126 10.16 4.25 13.66
CA SER A 126 10.05 3.40 14.83
C SER A 126 9.10 4.05 15.83
N LEU A 127 7.92 3.45 16.02
CA LEU A 127 6.84 3.95 16.87
C LEU A 127 6.84 3.19 18.20
N PRO A 128 6.92 3.87 19.35
CA PRO A 128 6.88 3.16 20.62
C PRO A 128 5.47 2.62 20.89
N LEU A 129 5.36 1.44 21.51
CA LEU A 129 4.05 0.83 21.81
C LEU A 129 3.25 1.64 22.85
N ASP A 130 3.93 2.46 23.66
CA ASP A 130 3.30 3.40 24.59
C ASP A 130 2.70 4.64 23.90
N LEU A 131 2.86 4.77 22.58
CA LEU A 131 2.31 5.88 21.82
C LEU A 131 0.79 5.93 21.99
N GLU A 132 0.34 7.01 22.61
CA GLU A 132 -1.05 7.25 22.92
C GLU A 132 -1.53 8.55 22.24
N LEU A 133 -2.71 8.45 21.64
CA LEU A 133 -3.54 9.57 21.20
C LEU A 133 -4.62 9.83 22.25
N LYS A 134 -4.35 10.78 23.14
CA LYS A 134 -5.11 10.95 24.41
C LYS A 134 -6.56 11.33 24.16
N CYS A 135 -6.82 12.21 23.19
CA CYS A 135 -8.17 12.64 22.85
C CYS A 135 -9.09 11.50 22.36
N MET A 136 -8.51 10.35 21.97
CA MET A 136 -9.24 9.17 21.53
C MET A 136 -9.15 8.00 22.51
N GLY A 137 -8.33 8.11 23.57
CA GLY A 137 -8.00 6.98 24.45
C GLY A 137 -7.39 5.79 23.69
N LEU A 138 -6.65 6.05 22.60
CA LEU A 138 -6.06 5.02 21.76
C LEU A 138 -4.56 4.90 22.02
N GLN A 139 -4.13 3.73 22.50
CA GLN A 139 -2.73 3.38 22.66
C GLN A 139 -2.31 2.34 21.61
N LEU A 140 -1.14 2.53 21.00
CA LEU A 140 -0.63 1.66 19.93
C LEU A 140 -0.50 0.20 20.38
N GLY A 141 0.10 -0.06 21.55
CA GLY A 141 0.23 -1.39 22.12
C GLY A 141 -1.12 -2.10 22.26
N ALA A 142 -2.11 -1.42 22.86
CA ALA A 142 -3.45 -1.97 23.02
C ALA A 142 -4.17 -2.23 21.67
N VAL A 143 -3.92 -1.41 20.64
CA VAL A 143 -4.42 -1.67 19.28
C VAL A 143 -3.77 -2.93 18.70
N ILE A 144 -2.45 -3.07 18.83
CA ILE A 144 -1.70 -4.23 18.33
C ILE A 144 -2.15 -5.52 19.05
N ASP A 145 -2.41 -5.48 20.36
CA ASP A 145 -2.92 -6.63 21.09
C ASP A 145 -4.31 -7.05 20.62
N ARG A 146 -5.18 -6.08 20.30
CA ARG A 146 -6.49 -6.37 19.68
C ARG A 146 -6.32 -6.95 18.27
N CYS A 147 -5.38 -6.43 17.47
CA CYS A 147 -5.01 -7.00 16.18
C CYS A 147 -4.52 -8.44 16.30
N ARG A 148 -3.71 -8.76 17.32
CA ARG A 148 -3.20 -10.12 17.57
C ARG A 148 -4.31 -11.12 17.87
N LYS A 149 -5.38 -10.69 18.53
CA LYS A 149 -6.56 -11.52 18.82
C LYS A 149 -7.47 -11.71 17.61
N ALA A 150 -7.48 -10.75 16.68
CA ALA A 150 -8.37 -10.77 15.51
C ALA A 150 -7.72 -11.35 14.25
N SER A 151 -6.41 -11.18 14.09
CA SER A 151 -5.65 -11.66 12.94
C SER A 151 -5.28 -13.12 13.09
N THR A 152 -5.39 -13.87 12.00
CA THR A 152 -4.98 -15.28 11.93
C THR A 152 -3.66 -15.46 11.17
N THR A 153 -2.97 -14.36 10.85
CA THR A 153 -1.72 -14.37 10.07
C THR A 153 -0.66 -13.48 10.73
N ASP A 154 0.54 -13.44 10.17
CA ASP A 154 1.66 -12.63 10.67
C ASP A 154 1.43 -11.11 10.56
N PHE A 155 0.44 -10.68 9.79
CA PHE A 155 0.14 -9.27 9.57
C PHE A 155 -0.75 -8.72 10.68
N LEU A 156 -0.50 -7.47 11.08
CA LEU A 156 -1.35 -6.75 12.04
C LEU A 156 -2.79 -6.68 11.54
N LEU A 157 -2.97 -6.47 10.24
CA LEU A 157 -4.27 -6.42 9.59
C LEU A 157 -4.41 -7.58 8.61
N SER A 158 -5.35 -8.49 8.88
CA SER A 158 -5.64 -9.59 7.96
C SER A 158 -7.13 -9.86 7.84
N ALA A 159 -7.55 -10.26 6.64
CA ALA A 159 -8.87 -10.81 6.37
C ALA A 159 -8.87 -12.35 6.33
N GLY A 160 -7.83 -12.99 6.86
CA GLY A 160 -7.58 -14.43 6.80
C GLY A 160 -6.94 -14.87 5.48
N ILE A 161 -6.61 -16.16 5.39
CA ILE A 161 -6.07 -16.79 4.18
C ILE A 161 -7.21 -16.98 3.17
N ARG A 162 -7.00 -16.52 1.94
CA ARG A 162 -8.02 -16.55 0.86
C ARG A 162 -7.36 -17.04 -0.42
N THR A 163 -8.13 -17.55 -1.37
CA THR A 163 -7.59 -17.99 -2.68
C THR A 163 -6.78 -16.90 -3.37
N ASN A 164 -7.22 -15.64 -3.27
CA ASN A 164 -6.54 -14.48 -3.87
C ASN A 164 -5.51 -13.81 -2.94
N SER A 165 -5.33 -14.34 -1.73
CA SER A 165 -4.32 -13.87 -0.76
C SER A 165 -3.87 -15.04 0.11
N PRO A 166 -3.00 -15.90 -0.41
CA PRO A 166 -2.54 -17.10 0.31
C PRO A 166 -1.76 -16.76 1.59
N ASN A 167 -1.11 -15.59 1.61
CA ASN A 167 -0.36 -15.09 2.78
C ASN A 167 -1.23 -14.23 3.73
N GLY A 168 -2.52 -14.04 3.40
CA GLY A 168 -3.46 -13.21 4.16
C GLY A 168 -3.17 -11.71 4.17
N VAL A 169 -2.32 -11.23 3.25
CA VAL A 169 -2.06 -9.80 3.01
C VAL A 169 -3.34 -9.13 2.53
N LEU A 170 -3.63 -7.96 3.09
CA LEU A 170 -4.77 -7.15 2.67
C LEU A 170 -4.37 -6.21 1.52
N HIS A 171 -5.16 -6.17 0.45
CA HIS A 171 -4.97 -5.17 -0.60
C HIS A 171 -5.38 -3.77 -0.09
N PRO A 172 -4.60 -2.69 -0.31
CA PRO A 172 -4.91 -1.33 0.18
C PRO A 172 -6.27 -0.78 -0.26
N ASP A 173 -6.77 -1.21 -1.42
CA ASP A 173 -8.12 -0.82 -1.86
C ASP A 173 -9.24 -1.43 -1.01
N GLY A 174 -8.97 -2.53 -0.30
CA GLY A 174 -9.88 -3.08 0.69
C GLY A 174 -10.19 -2.07 1.79
N LEU A 175 -9.18 -1.34 2.27
CA LEU A 175 -9.36 -0.26 3.25
C LEU A 175 -10.18 0.90 2.70
N THR A 176 -9.91 1.28 1.45
CA THR A 176 -10.60 2.41 0.82
C THR A 176 -12.07 2.09 0.54
N LYS A 177 -12.35 0.91 -0.03
CA LYS A 177 -13.72 0.43 -0.27
C LYS A 177 -14.45 0.18 1.05
N GLY A 178 -13.77 -0.38 2.05
CA GLY A 178 -14.30 -0.58 3.40
C GLY A 178 -14.73 0.74 4.05
N PHE A 179 -13.89 1.76 3.96
CA PHE A 179 -14.18 3.09 4.50
C PHE A 179 -15.38 3.74 3.83
N VAL A 180 -15.48 3.65 2.50
CA VAL A 180 -16.65 4.16 1.77
C VAL A 180 -17.92 3.44 2.22
N LYS A 181 -17.87 2.13 2.46
CA LYS A 181 -19.01 1.35 2.98
C LYS A 181 -19.40 1.78 4.39
N ALA A 182 -18.43 1.88 5.31
CA ALA A 182 -18.67 2.32 6.69
C ALA A 182 -19.25 3.74 6.73
N ARG A 183 -18.68 4.66 5.94
CA ARG A 183 -19.14 6.04 5.83
C ARG A 183 -20.57 6.13 5.31
N LYS A 184 -20.91 5.36 4.25
CA LYS A 184 -22.29 5.28 3.76
C LYS A 184 -23.26 4.72 4.82
N LYS A 185 -22.84 3.72 5.60
CA LYS A 185 -23.64 3.15 6.69
C LYS A 185 -23.85 4.13 7.85
N SER A 186 -22.89 5.03 8.11
CA SER A 186 -22.99 6.00 9.21
C SER A 186 -24.05 7.08 8.99
N GLY A 187 -24.60 7.21 7.78
CA GLY A 187 -25.68 8.17 7.49
C GLY A 187 -25.27 9.65 7.53
N ILE A 188 -23.98 9.96 7.72
CA ILE A 188 -23.51 11.35 7.79
C ILE A 188 -23.68 12.06 6.44
N THR A 189 -24.10 13.33 6.49
CA THR A 189 -24.12 14.21 5.32
C THR A 189 -22.69 14.58 4.94
N LEU A 190 -22.38 14.49 3.65
CA LEU A 190 -21.05 14.73 3.13
C LEU A 190 -21.12 15.74 1.99
N SER A 191 -20.01 16.42 1.72
CA SER A 191 -19.87 17.26 0.53
C SER A 191 -19.81 16.44 -0.76
N ASP A 192 -19.81 17.14 -1.90
CA ASP A 192 -19.64 16.58 -3.25
C ASP A 192 -18.33 15.80 -3.44
N SER A 193 -17.33 16.00 -2.56
CA SER A 193 -16.02 15.37 -2.63
C SER A 193 -15.61 14.79 -1.27
N PRO A 194 -16.27 13.70 -0.85
CA PRO A 194 -16.22 13.23 0.53
C PRO A 194 -14.83 12.69 0.93
N PRO A 195 -14.46 12.77 2.21
CA PRO A 195 -13.15 12.34 2.71
C PRO A 195 -12.93 10.84 2.50
N THR A 196 -11.72 10.42 2.14
CA THR A 196 -11.38 9.01 1.92
C THR A 196 -10.59 8.45 3.12
N PHE A 197 -10.29 7.15 3.12
CA PHE A 197 -9.46 6.53 4.16
C PHE A 197 -8.12 7.25 4.36
N HIS A 198 -7.54 7.82 3.28
CA HIS A 198 -6.28 8.56 3.36
C HIS A 198 -6.38 9.82 4.24
N GLU A 199 -7.57 10.40 4.42
CA GLU A 199 -7.75 11.57 5.29
C GLU A 199 -7.62 11.24 6.78
N ILE A 200 -7.67 9.96 7.19
CA ILE A 200 -7.35 9.55 8.57
C ILE A 200 -5.92 9.96 8.93
N ARG A 201 -4.98 9.89 7.98
CA ARG A 201 -3.60 10.33 8.19
C ARG A 201 -3.49 11.85 8.44
N SER A 202 -4.30 12.66 7.74
CA SER A 202 -4.36 14.10 7.98
C SER A 202 -5.04 14.43 9.31
N LEU A 203 -6.11 13.70 9.65
CA LEU A 203 -6.77 13.80 10.95
C LEU A 203 -5.81 13.46 12.10
N ALA A 204 -5.10 12.34 12.02
CA ALA A 204 -4.06 11.94 12.98
C ALA A 204 -3.01 13.05 13.15
N GLY A 205 -2.49 13.59 12.04
CA GLY A 205 -1.51 14.68 12.08
C GLY A 205 -2.02 15.92 12.81
N ARG A 206 -3.25 16.37 12.54
CA ARG A 206 -3.86 17.52 13.22
C ARG A 206 -4.10 17.27 14.71
N MET A 207 -4.46 16.04 15.09
CA MET A 207 -4.69 15.68 16.49
C MET A 207 -3.37 15.64 17.26
N TYR A 208 -2.34 14.98 16.71
CA TYR A 208 -1.01 14.97 17.32
C TYR A 208 -0.33 16.33 17.34
N GLU A 209 -0.59 17.21 16.36
CA GLU A 209 -0.10 18.59 16.40
C GLU A 209 -0.65 19.32 17.63
N LYS A 210 -1.94 19.17 17.91
CA LYS A 210 -2.58 19.77 19.08
C LYS A 210 -2.08 19.19 20.40
N GLU A 211 -1.79 17.89 20.44
CA GLU A 211 -1.35 17.22 21.68
C GLU A 211 0.16 17.32 21.95
N ARG A 212 0.99 17.23 20.92
CA ARG A 212 2.46 17.05 21.04
C ARG A 212 3.27 18.00 20.17
N GLY A 213 2.62 18.90 19.42
CA GLY A 213 3.27 19.90 18.58
C GLY A 213 3.64 19.43 17.18
N LYS A 214 4.02 20.39 16.34
CA LYS A 214 4.31 20.19 14.91
C LYS A 214 5.51 19.28 14.65
N GLU A 215 6.57 19.41 15.44
CA GLU A 215 7.80 18.65 15.26
C GLU A 215 7.57 17.14 15.45
N PHE A 216 6.82 16.78 16.50
CA PHE A 216 6.42 15.39 16.75
C PHE A 216 5.61 14.84 15.57
N THR A 217 4.60 15.59 15.11
CA THR A 217 3.77 15.20 13.97
C THR A 217 4.58 15.03 12.68
N GLN A 218 5.54 15.90 12.41
CA GLN A 218 6.41 15.79 11.24
C GLN A 218 7.20 14.47 11.25
N LYS A 219 7.79 14.13 12.40
CA LYS A 219 8.52 12.86 12.60
C LYS A 219 7.60 11.66 12.47
N LEU A 220 6.42 11.70 13.09
CA LEU A 220 5.40 10.64 13.03
C LEU A 220 4.98 10.34 11.59
N LEU A 221 4.75 11.38 10.78
CA LEU A 221 4.36 11.23 9.39
C LEU A 221 5.56 10.86 8.48
N GLY A 222 6.80 10.97 8.95
CA GLY A 222 7.99 10.73 8.12
C GLY A 222 8.14 11.78 7.02
N HIS A 223 7.82 13.03 7.31
CA HIS A 223 7.98 14.13 6.36
C HIS A 223 9.34 14.81 6.53
N THR A 224 10.13 14.85 5.46
CA THR A 224 11.44 15.52 5.46
C THR A 224 11.33 17.05 5.63
N THR A 225 10.28 17.66 5.07
CA THR A 225 10.11 19.12 5.08
C THR A 225 8.84 19.56 5.80
N GLU A 226 8.93 20.67 6.52
CA GLU A 226 7.79 21.30 7.21
C GLU A 226 6.66 21.65 6.25
N LYS A 227 7.00 22.08 5.03
CA LYS A 227 6.02 22.40 3.98
C LYS A 227 5.11 21.21 3.66
N MET A 228 5.63 19.98 3.73
CA MET A 228 4.81 18.79 3.54
C MET A 228 3.92 18.52 4.75
N THR A 229 4.41 18.74 5.97
CA THR A 229 3.61 18.65 7.19
C THR A 229 2.47 19.68 7.19
N GLN A 230 2.75 20.93 6.87
CA GLN A 230 1.73 21.99 6.80
C GLN A 230 0.60 21.64 5.83
N LYS A 231 0.90 20.97 4.71
CA LYS A 231 -0.13 20.47 3.78
C LYS A 231 -1.05 19.41 4.38
N TYR A 232 -0.66 18.69 5.43
CA TYR A 232 -1.53 17.73 6.13
C TYR A 232 -2.26 18.37 7.31
N LEU A 233 -1.69 19.42 7.90
CA LEU A 233 -2.27 20.17 9.01
C LEU A 233 -3.34 21.18 8.56
N ASP A 234 -3.24 21.64 7.32
CA ASP A 234 -4.22 22.55 6.73
C ASP A 234 -5.63 21.92 6.68
N SER A 235 -6.56 22.54 7.42
CA SER A 235 -7.99 22.17 7.50
C SER A 235 -8.73 22.42 6.19
N ARG A 236 -8.13 23.16 5.24
CA ARG A 236 -8.70 23.58 3.94
C ARG A 236 -10.02 24.32 4.05
N LYS A 237 -10.42 24.71 5.25
CA LYS A 237 -11.57 25.56 5.51
C LYS A 237 -11.12 27.00 5.38
N LYS A 238 -11.96 27.82 4.74
CA LYS A 238 -11.80 29.27 4.78
C LYS A 238 -12.35 29.72 6.14
N GLU A 239 -11.49 29.81 7.13
CA GLU A 239 -11.87 30.34 8.45
C GLU A 239 -11.57 31.85 8.48
N PHE A 240 -12.49 32.62 9.06
CA PHE A 240 -12.25 34.04 9.30
C PHE A 240 -11.28 34.18 10.48
N ILE A 241 -10.20 34.93 10.28
CA ILE A 241 -9.27 35.28 11.35
C ILE A 241 -9.90 36.45 12.10
N LEU A 242 -10.35 36.20 13.33
CA LEU A 242 -10.73 37.25 14.26
C LEU A 242 -9.43 37.86 14.79
N LEU A 243 -9.22 39.16 14.54
CA LEU A 243 -8.10 39.96 15.02
C LEU A 243 -8.37 40.50 16.42
#